data_AF-A0A349ZWC8-F1
#
_entry.id   AF-A0A349ZWC8-F1
#
_cell.length_a   1.000
_cell.length_b   1.000
_cell.length_c   1.000
_cell.angle_alpha   90.00
_cell.angle_beta   90.00
_cell.angle_gamma   90.00
#
_symmetry.space_group_name_H-M   'P 1'
#
loop_
_entity.id
_entity.type
_entity.pdbx_description
1 polymer ?
#
loop_
_entity_poly.entity_id
_entity_poly.type
_entity_poly.pdbx_seq_one_letter_code
_entity_poly.pdbx_strand_id
1 'polypeptide(L)'
;MQATEPSIELVSKISPSRIVKIMKDPVKSARAVKLIYSNDSETEGFTRKKFGKGFAYYLHGKKITDADELARIKQLAIPPAWKDVWICTAHNGHLQATGID
;
A
#
# COMPACT_ATOMS: atom_id res chain seq x y z
N MET A 1 21.32 0.41 1.89
CA MET A 1 20.83 -0.09 3.21
C MET A 1 19.38 -0.46 2.99
N GLN A 2 19.02 -1.73 3.16
CA GLN A 2 17.66 -2.22 2.87
C GLN A 2 16.71 -1.65 3.93
N ALA A 3 15.90 -0.66 3.54
CA ALA A 3 14.71 -0.32 4.30
C ALA A 3 13.77 -1.53 4.18
N THR A 4 13.69 -2.32 5.25
CA THR A 4 12.78 -3.46 5.34
C THR A 4 11.35 -2.94 5.15
N GLU A 5 10.67 -3.37 4.11
CA GLU A 5 9.26 -3.02 3.90
C GLU A 5 8.45 -3.49 5.11
N PRO A 6 7.59 -2.63 5.72
CA PRO A 6 6.89 -2.96 6.96
C PRO A 6 5.93 -4.15 6.81
N SER A 7 5.52 -4.49 5.58
CA SER A 7 4.78 -5.71 5.24
C SER A 7 5.62 -6.98 5.46
N ILE A 8 6.88 -6.99 5.02
CA ILE A 8 7.83 -8.11 5.18
C ILE A 8 8.16 -8.31 6.67
N GLU A 9 8.32 -7.22 7.42
CA GLU A 9 8.61 -7.30 8.86
C GLU A 9 7.47 -8.00 9.62
N LEU A 10 6.22 -7.75 9.24
CA LEU A 10 5.05 -8.30 9.90
C LEU A 10 4.91 -9.81 9.65
N VAL A 11 5.25 -10.27 8.45
CA VAL A 11 5.30 -11.70 8.10
C VAL A 11 6.47 -12.39 8.81
N SER A 12 7.63 -11.74 8.92
CA SER A 12 8.83 -12.30 9.56
C SER A 12 8.63 -12.64 11.05
N LYS A 13 7.68 -11.98 11.71
CA LYS A 13 7.32 -12.22 13.11
C LYS A 13 6.43 -13.45 13.33
N ILE A 14 5.93 -14.08 12.25
CA ILE A 14 5.06 -15.26 12.34
C ILE A 14 5.94 -16.52 12.27
N SER A 15 5.84 -17.38 13.28
CA SER A 15 6.59 -18.64 13.29
C SER A 15 6.14 -19.57 12.13
N PRO A 16 7.06 -20.37 11.54
CA PRO A 16 6.72 -21.30 10.45
C PRO A 16 5.59 -22.27 10.82
N SER A 17 5.58 -22.78 12.05
CA SER A 17 4.54 -23.68 12.54
C SER A 17 3.16 -23.01 12.59
N ARG A 18 3.11 -21.69 12.86
CA ARG A 18 1.87 -20.93 12.84
C ARG A 18 1.40 -20.67 11.41
N ILE A 19 2.31 -20.38 10.48
CA ILE A 19 1.99 -20.23 9.05
C ILE A 19 1.30 -21.49 8.52
N VAL A 20 1.87 -22.68 8.76
CA VAL A 20 1.30 -23.96 8.30
C VAL A 20 -0.12 -24.19 8.86
N LYS A 21 -0.37 -23.78 10.12
CA LYS A 21 -1.70 -23.94 10.75
C LYS A 21 -2.76 -23.03 10.15
N ILE A 22 -2.39 -21.83 9.68
CA ILE A 22 -3.35 -20.82 9.19
C ILE A 22 -3.46 -20.78 7.67
N MET A 23 -2.51 -21.36 6.91
CA MET A 23 -2.39 -21.16 5.47
C MET A 23 -3.62 -21.56 4.64
N LYS A 24 -4.42 -22.52 5.10
CA LYS A 24 -5.65 -22.97 4.41
C LYS A 24 -6.90 -22.19 4.84
N ASP A 25 -6.76 -21.27 5.80
CA ASP A 25 -7.82 -20.43 6.30
C ASP A 25 -7.51 -18.96 5.95
N PRO A 26 -8.15 -18.40 4.92
CA PRO A 26 -7.84 -17.05 4.46
C PRO A 26 -8.14 -15.99 5.52
N VAL A 27 -9.16 -16.20 6.36
CA VAL A 27 -9.54 -15.26 7.42
C VAL A 27 -8.49 -15.26 8.53
N LYS A 28 -8.02 -16.43 8.97
CA LYS A 28 -6.94 -16.52 9.98
C LYS A 28 -5.62 -15.99 9.44
N SER A 29 -5.33 -16.24 8.16
CA SER A 29 -4.14 -15.73 7.49
C SER A 29 -4.13 -14.21 7.45
N ALA A 30 -5.20 -13.58 6.98
CA ALA A 30 -5.35 -12.12 6.94
C ALA A 30 -5.21 -11.49 8.33
N ARG A 31 -5.86 -12.08 9.35
CA ARG A 31 -5.75 -11.60 10.74
C ARG A 31 -4.33 -11.70 11.29
N ALA A 32 -3.59 -12.75 10.96
CA ALA A 32 -2.22 -12.94 11.46
C ALA A 32 -1.26 -11.85 10.98
N VAL A 33 -1.50 -11.31 9.78
CA VAL A 33 -0.72 -10.20 9.21
C VAL A 33 -1.40 -8.83 9.40
N LYS A 34 -2.43 -8.76 10.26
CA LYS A 34 -3.20 -7.53 10.50
C LYS A 34 -3.68 -6.87 9.20
N LEU A 35 -4.10 -7.63 8.20
CA LEU A 35 -4.55 -7.09 6.92
C LEU A 35 -5.72 -6.11 7.12
N ILE A 36 -5.65 -4.93 6.49
CA ILE A 36 -6.70 -3.92 6.54
C ILE A 36 -7.54 -4.00 5.26
N TYR A 37 -8.86 -4.07 5.41
CA TYR A 37 -9.76 -4.01 4.26
C TYR A 37 -9.96 -2.55 3.81
N SER A 38 -9.06 -2.05 2.95
CA SER A 38 -9.08 -0.72 2.33
C SER A 38 -9.82 -0.60 1.00
N ASN A 39 -10.58 0.48 0.79
CA ASN A 39 -11.18 0.84 -0.51
C ASN A 39 -11.02 2.35 -0.78
N ASP A 40 -11.15 2.75 -2.04
CA ASP A 40 -10.91 4.14 -2.47
C ASP A 40 -12.02 5.13 -2.10
N SER A 41 -13.21 4.65 -1.74
CA SER A 41 -14.35 5.47 -1.32
C SER A 41 -14.34 5.84 0.18
N GLU A 42 -13.87 4.93 1.04
CA GLU A 42 -14.05 5.01 2.50
C GLU A 42 -12.72 5.11 3.25
N THR A 43 -11.60 4.70 2.65
CA THR A 43 -10.30 4.73 3.31
C THR A 43 -9.40 5.84 2.80
N GLU A 44 -8.69 6.48 3.74
CA GLU A 44 -7.78 7.56 3.40
C GLU A 44 -6.65 7.08 2.49
N GLY A 45 -6.43 7.84 1.42
CA GLY A 45 -5.40 7.53 0.43
C GLY A 45 -4.72 8.77 -0.11
N PHE A 46 -3.51 8.55 -0.62
CA PHE A 46 -2.82 9.54 -1.42
C PHE A 46 -3.50 9.68 -2.78
N THR A 47 -3.53 10.91 -3.28
CA THR A 47 -3.96 11.23 -4.63
C THR A 47 -2.76 11.57 -5.50
N ARG A 48 -2.79 11.13 -6.76
CA ARG A 48 -1.74 11.44 -7.74
C ARG A 48 -2.16 12.59 -8.65
N LYS A 49 -1.28 13.57 -8.84
CA LYS A 49 -1.48 14.67 -9.80
C LYS A 49 -0.27 14.79 -10.71
N LYS A 50 -0.48 15.14 -11.99
CA LYS A 50 0.62 15.48 -12.90
C LYS A 50 1.35 16.72 -12.40
N PHE A 51 2.68 16.69 -12.41
CA PHE A 51 3.52 17.81 -12.01
C PHE A 51 4.80 17.82 -12.85
N GLY A 52 4.92 18.83 -13.73
CA GLY A 52 6.01 18.91 -14.70
C GLY A 52 6.09 17.66 -15.58
N LYS A 53 7.24 16.99 -15.59
CA LYS A 53 7.49 15.76 -16.38
C LYS A 53 7.06 14.47 -15.65
N GLY A 54 6.54 14.56 -14.44
CA GLY A 54 6.20 13.39 -13.62
C GLY A 54 4.92 13.58 -12.82
N PHE A 55 4.90 12.98 -11.63
CA PHE A 55 3.76 13.01 -10.73
C PHE A 55 4.16 13.53 -9.35
N ALA A 56 3.21 14.19 -8.70
CA ALA A 56 3.27 14.53 -7.29
C ALA A 56 2.10 13.86 -6.56
N TYR A 57 2.32 13.52 -5.30
CA TYR A 57 1.36 12.81 -4.46
C TYR A 57 0.91 13.71 -3.32
N TYR A 58 -0.36 13.59 -2.93
CA TYR A 58 -0.98 14.46 -1.93
C TYR A 58 -1.85 13.66 -0.98
N LEU A 59 -1.81 14.00 0.31
CA LEU A 59 -2.76 13.54 1.32
C LEU A 59 -3.50 14.74 1.88
N HIS A 60 -4.83 14.72 1.87
CA HIS A 60 -5.65 15.82 2.40
C HIS A 60 -5.24 17.20 1.85
N GLY A 61 -4.90 17.26 0.55
CA GLY A 61 -4.44 18.47 -0.14
C GLY A 61 -2.98 18.87 0.13
N LYS A 62 -2.28 18.23 1.06
CA LYS A 62 -0.86 18.50 1.36
C LYS A 62 0.04 17.62 0.52
N LYS A 63 1.06 18.23 -0.10
CA LYS A 63 2.05 17.52 -0.91
C LYS A 63 2.90 16.60 -0.04
N ILE A 64 3.04 15.34 -0.44
CA ILE A 64 3.90 14.37 0.22
C ILE A 64 5.34 14.55 -0.25
N THR A 65 6.25 14.61 0.72
CA THR A 65 7.69 14.72 0.51
C THR A 65 8.48 13.64 1.25
N ASP A 66 7.78 12.80 2.01
CA ASP A 66 8.37 11.67 2.71
C ASP A 66 9.01 10.69 1.73
N ALA A 67 10.30 10.41 1.92
CA ALA A 67 11.07 9.62 0.96
C ALA A 67 10.64 8.15 0.94
N ASP A 68 10.22 7.61 2.08
CA ASP A 68 9.84 6.20 2.22
C ASP A 68 8.48 5.95 1.56
N GLU A 69 7.51 6.85 1.77
CA GLU A 69 6.22 6.78 1.06
C GLU A 69 6.40 6.96 -0.46
N LEU A 70 7.24 7.91 -0.88
CA LEU A 70 7.51 8.12 -2.31
C LEU A 70 8.22 6.91 -2.95
N ALA A 71 9.12 6.24 -2.21
CA ALA A 71 9.77 5.02 -2.67
C ALA A 71 8.77 3.88 -2.81
N ARG A 72 7.91 3.66 -1.80
CA ARG A 72 6.86 2.65 -1.83
C ARG A 72 5.88 2.86 -2.98
N ILE A 73 5.40 4.09 -3.16
CA ILE A 73 4.45 4.42 -4.23
C ILE A 73 5.07 4.13 -5.60
N LYS A 74 6.38 4.38 -5.80
CA LYS A 74 7.07 4.03 -7.05
C LYS A 74 7.13 2.52 -7.28
N GLN A 75 7.32 1.72 -6.23
CA GLN A 75 7.34 0.26 -6.32
C GLN A 75 5.98 -0.33 -6.73
N LEU A 76 4.87 0.37 -6.47
CA LEU A 76 3.53 -0.04 -6.93
C LEU A 76 3.36 0.01 -8.45
N ALA A 77 4.31 0.60 -9.19
CA ALA A 77 4.33 0.65 -10.65
C ALA A 77 3.01 1.12 -11.30
N ILE A 78 2.34 2.10 -10.66
CA ILE A 78 1.02 2.59 -11.09
C ILE A 78 1.12 3.18 -12.50
N PRO A 79 0.37 2.67 -13.50
CA PRO A 79 0.48 3.10 -14.89
C PRO A 79 0.37 4.62 -15.05
N PRO A 80 1.18 5.25 -15.91
CA PRO A 80 1.16 6.71 -16.10
C PRO A 80 -0.11 7.23 -16.80
N ALA A 81 -0.86 6.34 -17.49
CA ALA A 81 -2.10 6.68 -18.15
C ALA A 81 -3.27 6.88 -17.17
N TRP A 82 -3.25 6.20 -16.01
CA TRP A 82 -4.37 6.23 -15.08
C TRP A 82 -4.66 7.65 -14.53
N LYS A 83 -5.93 7.99 -14.49
CA LYS A 83 -6.52 9.19 -13.88
C LYS A 83 -7.20 8.82 -12.56
N ASP A 84 -7.51 9.84 -11.77
CA ASP A 84 -8.22 9.72 -10.48
C ASP A 84 -7.63 8.62 -9.58
N VAL A 85 -6.29 8.58 -9.54
CA VAL A 85 -5.57 7.55 -8.80
C VAL A 85 -5.68 7.79 -7.30
N TRP A 86 -6.17 6.78 -6.61
CA TRP A 86 -6.13 6.64 -5.15
C TRP A 86 -5.08 5.61 -4.78
N ILE A 87 -4.34 5.87 -3.70
CA ILE A 87 -3.26 4.99 -3.21
C ILE A 87 -3.40 4.83 -1.71
N CYS A 88 -3.50 3.61 -1.21
CA CYS A 88 -3.68 3.35 0.20
C CYS A 88 -2.50 3.89 1.02
N THR A 89 -2.80 4.55 2.14
CA THR A 89 -1.80 4.99 3.13
C THR A 89 -1.25 3.82 3.94
N ALA A 90 -2.04 2.76 4.14
CA ALA A 90 -1.65 1.58 4.89
C ALA A 90 -0.92 0.55 4.01
N HIS A 91 0.29 0.19 4.41
CA HIS A 91 1.16 -0.76 3.69
C HIS A 91 0.61 -2.19 3.71
N ASN A 92 -0.27 -2.51 4.67
CA ASN A 92 -0.99 -3.77 4.83
C ASN A 92 -2.47 -3.66 4.41
N GLY A 93 -2.83 -2.64 3.62
CA GLY A 93 -4.13 -2.56 2.98
C GLY A 93 -4.30 -3.62 1.88
N HIS A 94 -5.47 -4.24 1.79
CA HIS A 94 -5.73 -5.27 0.78
C HIS A 94 -5.71 -4.72 -0.66
N LEU A 95 -6.22 -3.49 -0.86
CA LEU A 95 -6.04 -2.71 -2.07
C LEU A 95 -4.99 -1.64 -1.81
N GLN A 96 -3.98 -1.58 -2.68
CA GLN A 96 -2.89 -0.62 -2.57
C GLN A 96 -3.06 0.58 -3.49
N ALA A 97 -3.69 0.41 -4.66
CA ALA A 97 -3.99 1.51 -5.57
C ALA A 97 -5.19 1.19 -6.46
N THR A 98 -5.94 2.23 -6.82
CA THR A 98 -6.98 2.20 -7.85
C THR A 98 -6.80 3.39 -8.79
N GLY A 99 -7.46 3.36 -9.95
CA GLY A 99 -7.44 4.43 -10.93
C GLY A 99 -8.31 4.10 -12.12
N ILE A 100 -8.55 5.10 -12.96
CA ILE A 100 -9.37 5.02 -14.18
C ILE A 100 -8.44 5.11 -15.39
N ASP A 101 -8.59 4.26 -16.41
CA ASP A 101 -7.77 4.29 -17.63
C ASP A 101 -8.28 5.23 -18.73
#